data_AF-A0AAN5IBA1-F1
#
_entry.id   AF-A0AAN5IBA1-F1
#
_cell.length_a   1.000
_cell.length_b   1.000
_cell.length_c   1.000
_cell.angle_alpha   90.00
_cell.angle_beta   90.00
_cell.angle_gamma   90.00
#
_symmetry.space_group_name_H-M   'P 1'
#
loop_
_entity.id
_entity.type
_entity.pdbx_description
1 polymer ?
#
loop_
_entity_poly.entity_id
_entity_poly.type
_entity_poly.pdbx_seq_one_letter_code
_entity_poly.pdbx_strand_id
1 'polypeptide(L)'
;AAKIAEVVKEREENIEWARKETEKISDEERKKIEQMDFRQLREALQSGEVTAESVMRVYYGCAVRAHDRTNCLTNIISQSLTDARELD
;
A
#
# COMPACT_ATOMS: atom_id res chain seq x y z
N ALA A 1 -20.84 13.89 17.05
CA ALA A 1 -20.12 14.78 16.11
C ALA A 1 -18.60 14.68 16.28
N ALA A 2 -18.04 14.96 17.46
CA ALA A 2 -16.59 14.95 17.71
C ALA A 2 -15.89 13.62 17.35
N LYS A 3 -16.46 12.47 17.76
CA LYS A 3 -15.85 11.15 17.49
C LYS A 3 -15.81 10.78 16.00
N ILE A 4 -16.81 11.19 15.23
CA ILE A 4 -16.84 10.95 13.78
C ILE A 4 -15.77 11.78 13.08
N ALA A 5 -15.62 13.05 13.48
CA ALA A 5 -14.59 13.93 12.94
C ALA A 5 -13.17 13.43 13.24
N GLU A 6 -12.94 12.90 14.45
CA GLU A 6 -11.67 12.28 14.85
C GLU A 6 -11.31 11.08 13.96
N VAL A 7 -12.25 10.15 13.75
CA VAL A 7 -12.02 8.96 12.90
C VAL A 7 -11.81 9.32 11.43
N VAL A 8 -12.56 10.32 10.92
CA VAL A 8 -12.38 10.81 9.55
C VAL A 8 -10.98 11.40 9.38
N LYS A 9 -10.54 12.20 10.35
CA LYS A 9 -9.20 12.78 10.35
C LYS A 9 -8.12 11.70 10.38
N GLU A 10 -8.23 10.72 11.27
CA GLU A 10 -7.25 9.62 11.36
C GLU A 10 -7.16 8.84 10.04
N ARG A 11 -8.30 8.53 9.41
CA ARG A 11 -8.33 7.88 8.09
C ARG A 11 -7.62 8.72 7.04
N GLU A 12 -7.89 10.02 6.98
CA GLU A 12 -7.26 10.93 6.02
C GLU A 12 -5.75 11.03 6.23
N GLU A 13 -5.29 11.10 7.48
CA GLU A 13 -3.87 11.08 7.83
C GLU A 13 -3.19 9.76 7.38
N ASN A 14 -3.86 8.63 7.57
CA ASN A 14 -3.34 7.33 7.16
C ASN A 14 -3.34 7.14 5.63
N ILE A 15 -4.34 7.66 4.93
CA ILE A 15 -4.36 7.71 3.45
C ILE A 15 -3.23 8.59 2.92
N GLU A 16 -3.02 9.76 3.52
CA GLU A 16 -1.96 10.68 3.12
C GLU A 16 -0.57 10.08 3.37
N TRP A 17 -0.38 9.41 4.51
CA TRP A 17 0.84 8.63 4.76
C TRP A 17 1.07 7.57 3.67
N ALA A 18 0.04 6.80 3.31
CA ALA A 18 0.14 5.77 2.28
C ALA A 18 0.46 6.35 0.88
N ARG A 19 -0.05 7.54 0.55
CA ARG A 19 0.33 8.27 -0.68
C ARG A 19 1.83 8.56 -0.69
N LYS A 20 2.37 9.10 0.40
CA LYS A 20 3.81 9.41 0.52
C LYS A 20 4.69 8.16 0.44
N GLU A 21 4.25 7.03 0.98
CA GLU A 21 4.98 5.76 0.82
C GLU A 21 4.95 5.26 -0.63
N THR A 22 3.85 5.49 -1.35
CA THR A 22 3.73 5.14 -2.78
C THR A 22 4.67 5.98 -3.65
N GLU A 23 5.01 7.21 -3.25
CA GLU A 23 5.96 8.06 -3.99
C GLU A 23 7.41 7.57 -3.90
N LYS A 24 7.72 6.65 -2.98
CA LYS A 24 9.07 6.09 -2.77
C LYS A 24 9.40 4.91 -3.67
N ILE A 25 8.49 4.48 -4.54
CA ILE A 25 8.74 3.41 -5.51
C ILE A 25 8.83 3.97 -6.93
N SER A 26 9.72 3.41 -7.74
CA SER A 26 9.85 3.82 -9.14
C SER A 26 8.62 3.45 -9.96
N ASP A 27 8.36 4.22 -11.03
CA ASP A 27 7.26 3.93 -11.96
C ASP A 27 7.41 2.56 -12.66
N GLU A 28 8.64 2.14 -12.92
CA GLU A 28 8.95 0.86 -13.57
C GLU A 28 8.61 -0.32 -12.65
N GLU A 29 9.09 -0.26 -11.41
CA GLU A 29 8.84 -1.28 -10.40
C GLU A 29 7.35 -1.34 -10.02
N ARG A 30 6.68 -0.18 -9.92
CA ARG A 30 5.22 -0.12 -9.73
C ARG A 30 4.49 -0.86 -10.84
N LYS A 31 4.77 -0.53 -12.11
CA LYS A 31 4.10 -1.16 -13.26
C LYS A 31 4.37 -2.66 -13.31
N LYS A 32 5.60 -3.07 -13.00
CA LYS A 32 5.98 -4.48 -12.92
C LYS A 32 5.10 -5.23 -11.91
N ILE A 33 5.01 -4.74 -10.68
CA ILE A 33 4.24 -5.38 -9.60
C ILE A 33 2.73 -5.34 -9.90
N GLU A 34 2.19 -4.22 -10.41
CA GLU A 34 0.77 -4.08 -10.75
C GLU A 34 0.29 -5.04 -11.86
N GLN A 35 1.21 -5.52 -12.70
CA GLN A 35 0.91 -6.46 -13.78
C GLN A 35 1.01 -7.93 -13.37
N MET A 36 1.56 -8.24 -12.19
CA MET A 36 1.68 -9.60 -11.70
C MET A 36 0.33 -10.12 -11.21
N ASP A 37 -0.03 -11.33 -11.63
CA ASP A 37 -1.04 -12.10 -10.93
C ASP A 37 -0.50 -12.62 -9.58
N PHE A 38 -1.37 -13.20 -8.76
CA PHE A 38 -0.99 -13.72 -7.44
C PHE A 38 0.14 -14.77 -7.51
N ARG A 39 0.12 -15.65 -8.50
CA ARG A 39 1.12 -16.71 -8.63
C ARG A 39 2.48 -16.10 -8.98
N GLN A 40 2.49 -15.19 -9.94
CA GLN A 40 3.71 -14.46 -10.35
C GLN A 40 4.27 -13.63 -9.20
N LEU A 41 3.42 -12.90 -8.47
CA LEU A 41 3.85 -12.08 -7.34
C LEU A 41 4.46 -12.94 -6.22
N ARG A 42 3.83 -14.08 -5.91
CA ARG A 42 4.37 -15.02 -4.93
C ARG A 42 5.72 -15.57 -5.36
N GLU A 43 5.85 -15.98 -6.63
CA GLU A 43 7.11 -16.50 -7.17
C GLU A 43 8.21 -15.42 -7.14
N ALA A 44 7.87 -14.17 -7.47
CA ALA A 44 8.79 -13.03 -7.42
C ALA A 44 9.23 -12.66 -5.98
N LEU A 45 8.33 -12.75 -5.00
CA LEU A 45 8.66 -12.59 -3.58
C LEU A 45 9.58 -13.72 -3.10
N GLN A 46 9.28 -14.97 -3.46
CA GLN A 46 10.06 -16.14 -3.06
C GLN A 46 11.45 -16.18 -3.70
N SER A 47 11.60 -15.62 -4.90
CA SER A 47 12.89 -15.53 -5.60
C SER A 47 13.72 -14.31 -5.17
N GLY A 48 13.13 -13.37 -4.44
CA GLY A 48 13.76 -12.07 -4.11
C GLY A 48 13.82 -11.10 -5.29
N GLU A 49 13.05 -11.35 -6.36
CA GLU A 49 12.95 -10.45 -7.51
C GLU A 49 12.26 -9.12 -7.16
N VAL A 50 11.36 -9.14 -6.18
CA VAL A 50 10.72 -7.97 -5.58
C VAL A 50 10.73 -8.13 -4.06
N THR A 51 10.77 -7.02 -3.34
CA THR A 51 10.72 -7.03 -1.87
C THR A 51 9.27 -6.90 -1.39
N ALA A 52 8.92 -7.51 -0.26
CA ALA A 52 7.68 -7.29 0.44
C ALA A 52 7.43 -5.79 0.69
N GLU A 53 8.46 -5.00 1.04
CA GLU A 53 8.33 -3.55 1.16
C GLU A 53 7.85 -2.89 -0.15
N SER A 54 8.47 -3.23 -1.30
CA SER A 54 8.10 -2.66 -2.59
C SER A 54 6.65 -3.01 -2.94
N VAL A 55 6.26 -4.27 -2.71
CA VAL A 55 4.90 -4.76 -2.96
C VAL A 55 3.89 -4.02 -2.11
N MET A 56 4.16 -3.84 -0.82
CA MET A 56 3.27 -3.08 0.08
C MET A 56 3.06 -1.64 -0.40
N ARG A 57 4.12 -0.94 -0.78
CA ARG A 57 4.02 0.44 -1.31
C ARG A 57 3.18 0.50 -2.58
N VAL A 58 3.29 -0.47 -3.48
CA VAL A 58 2.43 -0.54 -4.69
C VAL A 58 0.97 -0.75 -4.32
N TYR A 59 0.69 -1.70 -3.42
CA TYR A 59 -0.68 -1.99 -3.03
C TYR A 59 -1.33 -0.86 -2.22
N TYR A 60 -0.56 -0.07 -1.47
CA TYR A 60 -1.04 1.20 -0.91
C TYR A 60 -1.53 2.15 -2.00
N GLY A 61 -0.74 2.35 -3.05
CA GLY A 61 -1.14 3.16 -4.21
C GLY A 61 -2.42 2.65 -4.87
N CYS A 62 -2.54 1.33 -5.09
CA CYS A 62 -3.74 0.70 -5.62
C CYS A 62 -4.96 0.94 -4.72
N ALA A 63 -4.81 0.72 -3.42
CA ALA A 63 -5.87 0.89 -2.43
C ALA A 63 -6.36 2.34 -2.36
N VAL A 64 -5.44 3.31 -2.35
CA VAL A 64 -5.78 4.74 -2.34
C VAL A 64 -6.50 5.15 -3.63
N ARG A 65 -6.04 4.69 -4.80
CA ARG A 65 -6.75 4.98 -6.08
C ARG A 65 -8.15 4.36 -6.13
N ALA A 66 -8.32 3.17 -5.56
CA ALA A 66 -9.64 2.55 -5.44
C ALA A 66 -10.52 3.33 -4.45
N HIS A 67 -9.95 3.77 -3.34
CA HIS A 67 -10.63 4.58 -2.34
C HIS A 67 -11.16 5.89 -2.91
N ASP A 68 -10.37 6.61 -3.70
CA ASP A 68 -10.76 7.88 -4.31
C ASP A 68 -12.04 7.76 -5.16
N ARG A 69 -12.35 6.55 -5.65
CA ARG A 69 -13.54 6.27 -6.47
C ARG A 69 -14.70 5.68 -5.69
N THR A 70 -14.43 5.04 -4.55
CA THR A 70 -15.41 4.15 -3.89
C THR A 70 -15.62 4.44 -2.40
N ASN A 71 -14.75 5.26 -1.79
CA ASN A 71 -14.71 5.50 -0.35
C ASN A 71 -14.61 4.21 0.50
N CYS A 72 -13.87 3.20 -0.01
CA CYS A 72 -13.85 1.85 0.57
C CYS A 72 -12.88 1.63 1.75
N LEU A 73 -11.98 2.56 2.02
CA LEU A 73 -10.97 2.44 3.07
C LEU A 73 -11.52 3.11 4.32
N THR A 74 -11.52 2.36 5.41
CA THR A 74 -11.83 2.88 6.74
C THR A 74 -10.56 3.22 7.50
N ASN A 75 -9.47 2.48 7.24
CA ASN A 75 -8.15 2.71 7.81
C ASN A 75 -7.06 2.07 6.92
N ILE A 76 -5.79 2.46 7.14
CA ILE A 76 -4.60 1.80 6.60
C ILE A 76 -3.71 1.38 7.78
N ILE A 77 -3.30 0.11 7.81
CA ILE A 77 -2.47 -0.43 8.88
C ILE A 77 -1.01 -0.08 8.58
N SER A 78 -0.52 1.04 9.10
CA SER A 78 0.86 1.49 8.85
C SER A 78 1.94 0.51 9.30
N GLN A 79 1.67 -0.26 10.37
CA GLN A 79 2.54 -1.33 10.87
C GLN A 79 2.87 -2.39 9.80
N SER A 80 1.97 -2.62 8.83
CA SER A 80 2.21 -3.62 7.77
C SER A 80 3.44 -3.31 6.91
N LEU A 81 3.87 -2.06 6.81
CA LEU A 81 5.11 -1.70 6.12
C LEU A 81 6.35 -2.09 6.93
N THR A 82 6.29 -1.95 8.25
CA THR A 82 7.36 -2.42 9.14
C THR A 82 7.48 -3.93 9.06
N ASP A 83 6.35 -4.64 9.15
CA ASP A 83 6.32 -6.10 9.06
C ASP A 83 6.87 -6.59 7.71
N ALA A 84 6.56 -5.88 6.62
CA ALA A 84 7.09 -6.19 5.29
C ALA A 84 8.62 -6.04 5.21
N ARG A 85 9.18 -4.98 5.82
CA ARG A 85 10.64 -4.78 5.89
C ARG A 85 11.37 -5.87 6.70
N GLU A 86 10.69 -6.50 7.66
CA GLU A 86 11.26 -7.59 8.45
C GLU A 86 11.22 -8.94 7.71
N LEU A 87 10.38 -9.06 6.69
CA LEU A 87 10.26 -10.26 5.86
C LEU A 87 11.19 -10.27 4.64
N ASP A 88 11.74 -9.11 4.29
CA ASP A 88 12.74 -8.91 3.24
C ASP A 88 14.13 -9.43 3.66
#